data_AF-A0A376FIW5-F1
#
_entry.id   AF-A0A376FIW5-F1
#
_cell.length_a   1.000
_cell.length_b   1.000
_cell.length_c   1.000
_cell.angle_alpha   90.00
_cell.angle_beta   90.00
_cell.angle_gamma   90.00
#
_symmetry.space_group_name_H-M   'P 1'
#
loop_
_entity.id
_entity.type
_entity.pdbx_description
1 polymer ?
#
loop_
_entity_poly.entity_id
_entity_poly.type
_entity_poly.pdbx_seq_one_letter_code
_entity_poly.pdbx_strand_id
1 'polypeptide(L)'
;MCQHVWEEFQRQHSGKKIQDRVTKKLVGLVWLAAQEVAASRNNDTYQEYAGAALARMVSVERSTWLRVYSGHWAAFKASFTDMDSQALSEILSRYEEYQELKVAEM
;
A
#
# COMPACT_ATOMS: atom_id res chain seq x y z
N MET A 1 7.97 2.90 -4.09
CA MET A 1 6.85 2.34 -3.32
C MET A 1 5.62 2.10 -4.20
N CYS A 2 4.95 3.14 -4.74
CA CYS A 2 3.72 2.96 -5.52
C CYS A 2 3.87 2.09 -6.79
N GLN A 3 4.97 2.25 -7.54
CA GLN A 3 5.24 1.41 -8.70
C GLN A 3 5.44 -0.06 -8.31
N HIS A 4 6.12 -0.34 -7.21
CA HIS A 4 6.35 -1.71 -6.73
C HIS A 4 5.04 -2.39 -6.32
N VAL A 5 4.19 -1.70 -5.55
CA VAL A 5 2.86 -2.21 -5.17
C VAL A 5 1.99 -2.45 -6.41
N TRP A 6 2.08 -1.57 -7.41
CA TRP A 6 1.37 -1.76 -8.67
C TRP A 6 1.89 -2.97 -9.47
N GLU A 7 3.19 -3.14 -9.59
CA GLU A 7 3.82 -4.30 -10.27
C GLU A 7 3.50 -5.61 -9.56
N GLU A 8 3.46 -5.63 -8.23
CA GLU A 8 3.05 -6.79 -7.45
C GLU A 8 1.59 -7.13 -7.69
N PHE A 9 0.70 -6.12 -7.69
CA PHE A 9 -0.69 -6.30 -8.07
C PHE A 9 -0.85 -6.86 -9.48
N GLN A 10 -0.07 -6.35 -10.45
CA GLN A 10 -0.07 -6.84 -11.83
C GLN A 10 0.43 -8.29 -11.91
N ARG A 11 1.45 -8.67 -11.14
CA ARG A 11 1.93 -10.06 -11.06
C ARG A 11 0.83 -11.00 -10.58
N GLN A 12 0.12 -10.62 -9.53
CA GLN A 12 -1.03 -11.38 -8.99
C GLN A 12 -2.21 -11.49 -9.98
N HIS A 13 -2.35 -10.52 -10.89
CA HIS A 13 -3.44 -10.46 -11.88
C HIS A 13 -3.01 -10.77 -13.32
N SER A 14 -1.80 -11.29 -13.51
CA SER A 14 -1.18 -11.53 -14.83
C SER A 14 -1.99 -12.44 -15.77
N GLY A 15 -2.92 -13.24 -15.22
CA GLY A 15 -3.86 -14.07 -15.99
C GLY A 15 -5.19 -13.42 -16.37
N LYS A 16 -5.51 -12.19 -15.91
CA LYS A 16 -6.80 -11.53 -16.16
C LYS A 16 -6.58 -10.16 -16.78
N LYS A 17 -7.08 -9.98 -18.01
CA LYS A 17 -7.02 -8.68 -18.70
C LYS A 17 -7.95 -7.68 -18.03
N ILE A 18 -7.37 -6.75 -17.28
CA ILE A 18 -8.10 -5.63 -16.66
C ILE A 18 -8.39 -4.57 -17.73
N GLN A 19 -9.61 -4.03 -17.75
CA GLN A 19 -9.97 -2.96 -18.68
C GLN A 19 -9.18 -1.69 -18.36
N ASP A 20 -8.74 -0.94 -19.39
CA ASP A 20 -7.92 0.28 -19.22
C ASP A 20 -8.56 1.31 -18.28
N ARG A 21 -9.89 1.48 -18.36
CA ARG A 21 -10.64 2.36 -17.45
C ARG A 21 -10.55 1.95 -15.97
N VAL A 22 -10.44 0.64 -15.70
CA VAL A 22 -10.31 0.10 -14.35
C VAL A 22 -8.86 0.23 -13.89
N THR A 23 -7.90 -0.03 -14.77
CA THR A 23 -6.47 0.16 -14.51
C THR A 23 -6.15 1.57 -14.05
N LYS A 24 -6.62 2.59 -14.79
CA LYS A 24 -6.39 4.01 -14.41
C LYS A 24 -6.93 4.34 -13.02
N LYS A 25 -8.10 3.79 -12.66
CA LYS A 25 -8.70 3.97 -11.33
C LYS A 25 -7.91 3.25 -10.25
N LEU A 26 -7.42 2.03 -10.52
CA LEU A 26 -6.61 1.28 -9.57
C LEU A 26 -5.25 1.94 -9.32
N VAL A 27 -4.59 2.47 -10.36
CA VAL A 27 -3.34 3.24 -10.20
C VAL A 27 -3.57 4.47 -9.32
N GLY A 28 -4.66 5.21 -9.55
CA GLY A 28 -5.05 6.31 -8.67
C GLY A 28 -5.32 5.85 -7.23
N LEU A 29 -5.95 4.67 -7.08
CA LEU A 29 -6.23 4.08 -5.78
C LEU A 29 -4.97 3.66 -5.02
N VAL A 30 -3.95 3.12 -5.71
CA VAL A 30 -2.63 2.82 -5.12
C VAL A 30 -1.99 4.10 -4.57
N TRP A 31 -2.09 5.20 -5.32
CA TRP A 31 -1.54 6.48 -4.88
C TRP A 31 -2.27 7.05 -3.66
N LEU A 32 -3.60 6.90 -3.60
CA LEU A 32 -4.39 7.25 -2.41
C LEU A 32 -4.06 6.36 -1.21
N ALA A 33 -3.81 5.07 -1.42
CA ALA A 33 -3.47 4.14 -0.35
C ALA A 33 -2.11 4.47 0.27
N ALA A 34 -1.12 4.85 -0.56
CA ALA A 34 0.17 5.33 -0.08
C ALA A 34 0.03 6.56 0.82
N GLN A 35 -0.81 7.53 0.42
CA GLN A 35 -1.08 8.72 1.23
C GLN A 35 -1.81 8.41 2.52
N GLU A 36 -2.79 7.51 2.50
CA GLU A 36 -3.51 7.10 3.72
C GLU A 36 -2.54 6.46 4.72
N VAL A 37 -1.68 5.54 4.27
CA VAL A 37 -0.69 4.92 5.16
C VAL A 37 0.30 5.96 5.69
N ALA A 38 0.82 6.86 4.84
CA ALA A 38 1.72 7.92 5.28
C ALA A 38 1.07 8.89 6.29
N ALA A 39 -0.18 9.29 6.04
CA ALA A 39 -0.92 10.18 6.93
C ALA A 39 -1.25 9.51 8.27
N SER A 40 -1.59 8.21 8.26
CA SER A 40 -1.86 7.44 9.47
C SER A 40 -0.64 7.30 10.39
N ARG A 41 0.58 7.37 9.84
CA ARG A 41 1.84 7.24 10.60
C ARG A 41 2.39 8.58 11.09
N ASN A 42 2.04 9.67 10.42
CA ASN A 42 2.55 11.00 10.76
C ASN A 42 1.62 11.80 11.69
N ASN A 43 0.41 11.29 11.97
CA ASN A 43 -0.56 12.01 12.80
C ASN A 43 -1.49 11.06 13.57
N ASP A 44 -1.38 11.08 14.91
CA ASP A 44 -2.24 10.29 15.81
C ASP A 44 -3.73 10.69 15.76
N THR A 45 -4.04 11.87 15.19
CA THR A 45 -5.42 12.37 15.02
C THR A 45 -6.01 12.09 13.64
N TYR A 46 -5.29 11.38 12.77
CA TYR A 46 -5.77 11.11 11.41
C TYR A 46 -7.01 10.21 11.40
N GLN A 47 -8.03 10.62 10.64
CA GLN A 47 -9.20 9.79 10.35
C GLN A 47 -9.07 9.15 8.97
N GLU A 48 -9.24 7.83 8.91
CA GLU A 48 -9.23 7.08 7.66
C GLU A 48 -10.27 7.61 6.66
N TYR A 49 -9.95 7.54 5.36
CA TYR A 49 -10.92 7.91 4.34
C TYR A 49 -12.15 7.00 4.39
N ALA A 50 -13.32 7.60 4.54
CA ALA A 50 -14.57 6.87 4.39
C ALA A 50 -14.67 6.28 2.98
N GLY A 51 -15.11 5.02 2.86
CA GLY A 51 -15.25 4.33 1.57
C GLY A 51 -16.14 5.09 0.56
N ALA A 52 -17.09 5.88 1.04
CA ALA A 52 -17.91 6.76 0.21
C ALA A 52 -17.13 7.94 -0.41
N ALA A 53 -16.17 8.49 0.33
CA ALA A 53 -15.29 9.54 -0.16
C ALA A 53 -14.31 8.98 -1.19
N LEU A 54 -13.74 7.80 -0.93
CA LEU A 54 -12.87 7.11 -1.88
C LEU A 54 -13.61 6.78 -3.19
N ALA A 55 -14.84 6.27 -3.09
CA ALA A 55 -15.68 6.02 -4.27
C ALA A 55 -15.85 7.27 -5.15
N ARG A 56 -16.09 8.44 -4.53
CA ARG A 56 -16.16 9.72 -5.25
C ARG A 56 -14.82 10.09 -5.89
N MET A 57 -13.71 9.93 -5.18
CA MET A 57 -12.37 10.28 -5.69
C MET A 57 -11.97 9.43 -6.90
N VAL A 58 -12.33 8.15 -6.95
CA VAL A 58 -12.11 7.30 -8.14
C VAL A 58 -13.29 7.32 -9.13
N SER A 59 -14.27 8.19 -8.92
CA SER A 59 -15.48 8.36 -9.75
C SER A 59 -16.22 7.03 -10.00
N VAL A 60 -16.44 6.23 -8.95
CA VAL A 60 -17.25 5.01 -8.98
C VAL A 60 -18.47 5.15 -8.08
N GLU A 61 -19.53 4.41 -8.42
CA GLU A 61 -20.70 4.32 -7.57
C GLU A 61 -20.37 3.60 -6.26
N ARG A 62 -21.06 3.95 -5.17
CA ARG A 62 -20.88 3.33 -3.85
C ARG A 62 -21.07 1.81 -3.86
N SER A 63 -22.04 1.32 -4.64
CA SER A 63 -22.30 -0.12 -4.81
C SER A 63 -21.12 -0.85 -5.46
N THR A 64 -20.53 -0.24 -6.50
CA THR A 64 -19.35 -0.76 -7.20
C THR A 64 -18.12 -0.71 -6.32
N TRP A 65 -17.97 0.35 -5.51
CA TRP A 65 -16.91 0.46 -4.52
C TRP A 65 -16.94 -0.71 -3.55
N LEU A 66 -18.07 -0.92 -2.88
CA LEU A 66 -18.21 -1.97 -1.86
C LEU A 66 -17.97 -3.37 -2.41
N ARG A 67 -18.39 -3.63 -3.66
CA ARG A 67 -18.30 -4.96 -4.27
C ARG A 67 -16.92 -5.28 -4.87
N VAL A 68 -16.21 -4.27 -5.40
CA VAL A 68 -15.01 -4.51 -6.21
C VAL A 68 -13.78 -3.81 -5.63
N TYR A 69 -13.88 -2.51 -5.35
CA TYR A 69 -12.71 -1.71 -5.00
C TYR A 69 -12.33 -1.76 -3.53
N SER A 70 -13.27 -2.06 -2.63
CA SER A 70 -13.04 -2.18 -1.17
C SER A 70 -11.97 -3.22 -0.83
N GLY A 71 -12.02 -4.38 -1.50
CA GLY A 71 -11.03 -5.44 -1.32
C GLY A 71 -9.64 -5.04 -1.84
N HIS A 72 -9.59 -4.41 -3.02
CA HIS A 72 -8.34 -3.89 -3.57
C HIS A 72 -7.73 -2.79 -2.69
N TRP A 73 -8.56 -1.90 -2.13
CA TRP A 73 -8.14 -0.87 -1.20
C TRP A 73 -7.46 -1.47 0.04
N ALA A 74 -8.11 -2.44 0.69
CA ALA A 74 -7.55 -3.11 1.85
C ALA A 74 -6.22 -3.82 1.52
N ALA A 75 -6.15 -4.49 0.35
CA ALA A 75 -4.94 -5.14 -0.11
C ALA A 75 -3.79 -4.14 -0.33
N PHE A 76 -4.05 -2.99 -0.97
CA PHE A 76 -3.02 -1.97 -1.17
C PHE A 76 -2.51 -1.40 0.15
N LYS A 77 -3.40 -1.10 1.10
CA LYS A 77 -2.99 -0.64 2.44
C LYS A 77 -2.11 -1.67 3.16
N ALA A 78 -2.48 -2.95 3.07
CA ALA A 78 -1.70 -4.04 3.64
C ALA A 78 -0.32 -4.13 3.00
N SER A 79 -0.21 -4.09 1.66
CA SER A 79 1.09 -4.12 0.96
C SER A 79 1.99 -2.96 1.34
N PHE A 80 1.45 -1.74 1.50
CA PHE A 80 2.27 -0.60 1.96
C PHE A 80 2.75 -0.77 3.40
N THR A 81 1.90 -1.29 4.28
CA THR A 81 2.25 -1.52 5.69
C THR A 81 3.29 -2.63 5.83
N ASP A 82 3.14 -3.71 5.07
CA ASP A 82 4.07 -4.84 5.05
C ASP A 82 5.43 -4.44 4.49
N MET A 83 5.46 -3.69 3.39
CA MET A 83 6.69 -3.13 2.82
C MET A 83 7.45 -2.25 3.83
N ASP A 84 6.74 -1.39 4.55
CA ASP A 84 7.34 -0.53 5.58
C ASP A 84 7.88 -1.33 6.76
N SER A 85 7.12 -2.34 7.21
CA SER A 85 7.52 -3.23 8.30
C SER A 85 8.75 -4.08 7.94
N GLN A 86 8.81 -4.58 6.71
CA GLN A 86 9.96 -5.33 6.19
C GLN A 86 11.19 -4.44 6.09
N ALA A 87 11.05 -3.21 5.59
CA ALA A 87 12.15 -2.26 5.51
C ALA A 87 12.73 -1.94 6.89
N LEU A 88 11.88 -1.72 7.90
CA LEU A 88 12.31 -1.49 9.29
C LEU A 88 13.02 -2.71 9.87
N SER A 89 12.47 -3.91 9.65
CA SER A 89 13.05 -5.17 10.14
C SER A 89 14.42 -5.43 9.52
N GLU A 90 14.57 -5.21 8.21
CA GLU A 90 15.83 -5.40 7.49
C GLU A 90 16.91 -4.42 7.97
N ILE A 91 16.55 -3.16 8.22
CA ILE A 91 17.47 -2.16 8.77
C ILE A 91 17.90 -2.55 10.19
N LEU A 92 16.96 -3.01 11.02
CA LEU A 92 17.26 -3.43 12.39
C LEU A 92 18.21 -4.63 12.41
N SER A 93 17.95 -5.66 11.61
CA SER A 93 18.82 -6.83 11.52
C SER A 93 20.24 -6.47 11.06
N ARG A 94 20.38 -5.61 10.04
CA ARG A 94 21.71 -5.13 9.61
C ARG A 94 22.42 -4.31 10.68
N TYR A 95 21.68 -3.54 11.47
CA TYR A 95 22.26 -2.77 12.57
C TYR A 95 22.79 -3.70 13.67
N GLU A 96 22.01 -4.73 14.04
CA GLU A 96 22.42 -5.75 15.00
C GLU A 96 23.68 -6.50 14.54
N GLU A 97 23.70 -6.98 13.29
CA GLU A 97 24.89 -7.61 12.68
C GLU A 97 26.12 -6.69 12.73
N TYR A 98 25.95 -5.40 12.43
CA TYR A 98 27.05 -4.43 12.50
C TYR A 98 27.55 -4.21 13.93
N GLN A 99 26.66 -4.21 14.93
CA GLN A 99 27.08 -4.11 16.33
C GLN A 99 27.86 -5.35 16.78
N GLU A 100 27.43 -6.55 16.39
CA GLU A 100 28.14 -7.80 16.71
C GLU A 100 29.55 -7.84 16.12
N LEU A 101 29.70 -7.44 14.85
CA LEU A 101 31.01 -7.36 14.19
C LEU A 101 31.93 -6.34 14.86
N LYS A 102 31.40 -5.18 15.23
CA LYS A 102 32.18 -4.13 15.91
C LYS A 102 32.66 -4.54 17.31
N VAL A 103 31.89 -5.37 18.02
CA VAL A 103 32.29 -5.93 19.32
C VAL A 103 33.34 -7.04 19.13
N ALA A 104 33.26 -7.83 18.06
CA ALA A 104 34.21 -8.90 17.77
C ALA A 104 35.60 -8.40 17.29
N GLU A 105 35.68 -7.19 16.72
CA GLU A 105 36.93 -6.55 16.29
C GLU A 105 37.67 -5.80 17.42
N MET A 106 37.09 -5.74 18.63
CA MET A 106 37.58 -4.98 19.78
C MET A 106 38.16 -5.89 20.86
#